data_AF-A0A7Y8VSZ1-F1
#
_entry.id   AF-A0A7Y8VSZ1-F1
#
_cell.length_a   1.000
_cell.length_b   1.000
_cell.length_c   1.000
_cell.angle_alpha   90.00
_cell.angle_beta   90.00
_cell.angle_gamma   90.00
#
_symmetry.space_group_name_H-M   'P 1'
#
loop_
_entity.id
_entity.type
_entity.pdbx_description
1 polymer ?
#
loop_
_entity_poly.entity_id
_entity_poly.type
_entity_poly.pdbx_seq_one_letter_code
_entity_poly.pdbx_strand_id
1 'polypeptide(L)'
;MNIITKDIVLERLNRFKNIVDELGGTTSKIIFKEVATEEEVSNLEKELGYKLPDDFRWVLLNVSSHLEFFWNLYREDEEILELPKELVEIFSGNLYFGIDTILSCEESRMSWIDICYPDHNKPYDKIFHNKLAFQKVSNGDLFAIDLEEESYGKIVYLSHDGSELHGYVMANSFQEFLEEYTKIGCVGGEDWQWEAFTNDHKTPIDSNCENAKKWLGIMFKYSKV
;
A
#
# COMPACT_ATOMS: atom_id res chain seq x y z
N MET A 1 14.90 13.58 -7.72
CA MET A 1 15.72 13.33 -6.52
C MET A 1 15.03 12.18 -5.81
N ASN A 2 15.68 11.04 -5.64
CA ASN A 2 15.03 9.89 -4.99
C ASN A 2 14.81 10.24 -3.52
N ILE A 3 13.58 10.07 -3.05
CA ILE A 3 13.13 10.56 -1.73
C ILE A 3 13.12 9.46 -0.67
N ILE A 4 13.23 8.20 -1.08
CA ILE A 4 13.10 7.03 -0.20
C ILE A 4 14.33 6.11 -0.30
N THR A 5 14.73 5.51 0.81
CA THR A 5 15.80 4.50 0.89
C THR A 5 15.35 3.32 1.76
N LYS A 6 16.06 2.19 1.65
CA LYS A 6 15.87 1.03 2.54
C LYS A 6 15.89 1.42 4.01
N ASP A 7 16.85 2.24 4.42
CA ASP A 7 17.02 2.64 5.82
C ASP A 7 15.85 3.49 6.31
N ILE A 8 15.38 4.47 5.51
CA ILE A 8 14.24 5.32 5.86
C ILE A 8 12.96 4.48 6.04
N VAL A 9 12.69 3.57 5.10
CA VAL A 9 11.51 2.69 5.20
C VAL A 9 11.64 1.82 6.44
N LEU A 10 12.76 1.13 6.61
CA LEU A 10 12.97 0.20 7.71
C LEU A 10 12.90 0.90 9.08
N GLU A 11 13.42 2.11 9.21
CA GLU A 11 13.30 2.93 10.43
C GLU A 11 11.83 3.17 10.78
N ARG A 12 11.02 3.62 9.81
CA ARG A 12 9.59 3.91 10.02
C ARG A 12 8.81 2.65 10.38
N LEU A 13 9.03 1.54 9.68
CA LEU A 13 8.36 0.28 9.95
C LEU A 13 8.70 -0.25 11.35
N ASN A 14 9.99 -0.24 11.74
CA ASN A 14 10.40 -0.63 13.08
C ASN A 14 9.79 0.26 14.16
N ARG A 15 9.71 1.57 13.90
CA ARG A 15 9.12 2.53 14.84
C ARG A 15 7.64 2.23 15.12
N PHE A 16 6.84 1.91 14.09
CA PHE A 16 5.46 1.46 14.28
C PHE A 16 5.38 0.09 14.93
N LYS A 17 6.20 -0.85 14.48
CA LYS A 17 6.26 -2.20 15.07
C LYS A 17 6.49 -2.15 16.58
N ASN A 18 7.50 -1.41 17.03
CA ASN A 18 7.86 -1.32 18.44
C ASN A 18 6.71 -0.74 19.29
N ILE A 19 6.00 0.27 18.78
CA ILE A 19 4.89 0.88 19.51
C ILE A 19 3.70 -0.06 19.59
N VAL A 20 3.36 -0.75 18.51
CA VAL A 20 2.27 -1.73 18.55
C VAL A 20 2.61 -2.86 19.52
N ASP A 21 3.87 -3.33 19.53
CA ASP A 21 4.35 -4.31 20.52
C ASP A 21 4.24 -3.77 21.96
N GLU A 22 4.59 -2.50 22.22
CA GLU A 22 4.49 -1.86 23.54
C GLU A 22 3.04 -1.68 24.01
N LEU A 23 2.12 -1.40 23.10
CA LEU A 23 0.67 -1.38 23.37
C LEU A 23 0.12 -2.81 23.57
N GLY A 24 0.90 -3.83 23.23
CA GLY A 24 0.56 -5.25 23.28
C GLY A 24 -0.45 -5.66 22.21
N GLY A 25 -0.34 -5.04 21.02
CA GLY A 25 -1.00 -5.48 19.80
C GLY A 25 -0.20 -6.56 19.10
N THR A 26 -0.60 -6.89 17.88
CA THR A 26 0.06 -7.94 17.10
C THR A 26 0.90 -7.32 15.99
N THR A 27 2.14 -7.77 15.84
CA THR A 27 3.00 -7.39 14.72
C THR A 27 3.57 -8.62 14.03
N SER A 28 3.81 -8.53 12.71
CA SER A 28 4.59 -9.53 12.00
C SER A 28 6.09 -9.20 12.07
N LYS A 29 6.91 -10.20 11.75
CA LYS A 29 8.32 -9.95 11.44
C LYS A 29 8.37 -9.13 10.15
N ILE A 30 9.06 -7.99 10.17
CA ILE A 30 9.35 -7.23 8.96
C ILE A 30 10.22 -8.10 8.04
N ILE A 31 9.71 -8.40 6.85
CA ILE A 31 10.48 -9.06 5.80
C ILE A 31 10.98 -7.97 4.86
N PHE A 32 12.29 -7.95 4.67
CA PHE A 32 12.94 -6.97 3.81
C PHE A 32 14.08 -7.71 3.09
N LYS A 33 13.86 -8.10 1.84
CA LYS A 33 14.86 -8.84 1.05
C LYS A 33 15.93 -7.89 0.51
N GLU A 34 17.00 -8.47 -0.03
CA GLU A 34 17.98 -7.70 -0.79
C GLU A 34 17.34 -7.10 -2.05
N VAL A 35 17.96 -6.08 -2.61
CA VAL A 35 17.49 -5.49 -3.88
C VAL A 35 17.52 -6.51 -5.01
N ALA A 36 16.61 -6.37 -5.96
CA ALA A 36 16.61 -7.20 -7.15
C ALA A 36 17.83 -6.86 -8.03
N THR A 37 18.27 -7.83 -8.81
CA THR A 37 19.21 -7.65 -9.90
C THR A 37 18.49 -7.19 -11.17
N GLU A 38 19.24 -6.56 -12.07
CA GLU A 38 18.72 -6.20 -13.41
C GLU A 38 18.19 -7.42 -14.18
N GLU A 39 18.80 -8.60 -13.98
CA GLU A 39 18.36 -9.85 -14.61
C GLU A 39 16.99 -10.29 -14.07
N GLU A 40 16.80 -10.29 -12.75
CA GLU A 40 15.54 -10.67 -12.13
C GLU A 40 14.40 -9.75 -12.59
N VAL A 41 14.62 -8.43 -12.58
CA VAL A 41 13.60 -7.47 -13.05
C VAL A 41 13.33 -7.65 -14.54
N SER A 42 14.36 -7.84 -15.36
CA SER A 42 14.19 -8.06 -16.80
C SER A 42 13.47 -9.37 -17.11
N ASN A 43 13.59 -10.40 -16.26
CA ASN A 43 12.85 -11.65 -16.42
C ASN A 43 11.38 -11.45 -16.06
N LEU A 44 11.06 -10.74 -14.99
CA LEU A 44 9.68 -10.35 -14.66
C LEU A 44 9.03 -9.55 -15.80
N GLU A 45 9.73 -8.57 -16.38
CA GLU A 45 9.22 -7.79 -17.52
C GLU A 45 8.93 -8.64 -18.76
N LYS A 46 9.75 -9.68 -19.01
CA LYS A 46 9.47 -10.64 -20.11
C LYS A 46 8.21 -11.45 -19.83
N GLU A 47 8.00 -11.86 -18.58
CA GLU A 47 6.79 -12.61 -18.19
C GLU A 47 5.53 -11.75 -18.25
N LEU A 48 5.61 -10.48 -17.85
CA LEU A 48 4.53 -9.51 -17.98
C LEU A 48 4.29 -9.09 -19.44
N GLY A 49 5.31 -9.17 -20.30
CA GLY A 49 5.25 -8.76 -21.70
C GLY A 49 5.44 -7.26 -21.94
N TYR A 50 5.82 -6.50 -20.90
CA TYR A 50 6.09 -5.07 -20.97
C TYR A 50 7.08 -4.63 -19.89
N LYS A 51 7.64 -3.42 -20.03
CA LYS A 51 8.55 -2.85 -19.03
C LYS A 51 7.79 -2.34 -17.82
N LEU A 52 8.32 -2.60 -16.63
CA LEU A 52 7.78 -2.03 -15.40
C LEU A 52 7.87 -0.50 -15.45
N PRO A 53 6.92 0.21 -14.80
CA PRO A 53 7.05 1.64 -14.56
C PRO A 53 8.38 1.96 -13.91
N ASP A 54 9.10 2.97 -14.44
CA ASP A 54 10.49 3.28 -14.06
C ASP A 54 10.66 3.45 -12.55
N ASP A 55 9.69 4.04 -11.88
CA ASP A 55 9.72 4.30 -10.44
C ASP A 55 9.61 3.01 -9.62
N PHE A 56 8.74 2.09 -10.02
CA PHE A 56 8.61 0.78 -9.38
C PHE A 56 9.82 -0.12 -9.67
N ARG A 57 10.31 -0.11 -10.91
CA ARG A 57 11.59 -0.72 -11.28
C ARG A 57 12.72 -0.22 -10.38
N TRP A 58 12.81 1.09 -10.18
CA TRP A 58 13.83 1.69 -9.32
C TRP A 58 13.74 1.19 -7.88
N VAL A 59 12.52 1.10 -7.31
CA VAL A 59 12.29 0.58 -5.95
C VAL A 59 12.77 -0.87 -5.83
N LEU A 60 12.49 -1.73 -6.81
CA LEU A 60 12.96 -3.12 -6.79
C LEU A 60 14.49 -3.21 -6.80
N LEU A 61 15.15 -2.36 -7.59
CA LEU A 61 16.62 -2.35 -7.78
C LEU A 61 17.40 -1.61 -6.68
N ASN A 62 16.75 -0.74 -5.91
CA ASN A 62 17.46 0.17 -4.98
C ASN A 62 16.93 0.16 -3.55
N VAL A 63 15.70 -0.29 -3.33
CA VAL A 63 15.09 -0.37 -1.99
C VAL A 63 15.01 -1.82 -1.56
N SER A 64 14.17 -2.63 -2.21
CA SER A 64 13.98 -4.04 -1.88
C SER A 64 13.38 -4.79 -3.05
N SER A 65 13.83 -6.03 -3.29
CA SER A 65 13.10 -6.94 -4.17
C SER A 65 11.76 -7.38 -3.59
N HIS A 66 11.59 -7.30 -2.27
CA HIS A 66 10.40 -7.77 -1.57
C HIS A 66 10.31 -7.20 -0.15
N LEU A 67 9.13 -6.72 0.23
CA LEU A 67 8.86 -6.15 1.54
C LEU A 67 7.52 -6.68 2.06
N GLU A 68 7.50 -7.13 3.31
CA GLU A 68 6.27 -7.42 4.05
C GLU A 68 6.29 -6.75 5.43
N PHE A 69 5.19 -6.11 5.77
CA PHE A 69 4.96 -5.52 7.08
C PHE A 69 3.48 -5.60 7.44
N PHE A 70 3.21 -5.97 8.69
CA PHE A 70 1.86 -6.02 9.22
C PHE A 70 1.84 -5.66 10.71
N TRP A 71 0.79 -4.96 11.12
CA TRP A 71 0.42 -4.79 12.52
C TRP A 71 -1.10 -4.67 12.70
N ASN A 72 -1.58 -4.95 13.90
CA ASN A 72 -2.93 -4.61 14.33
C ASN A 72 -2.98 -4.18 15.81
N LEU A 73 -4.00 -3.39 16.15
CA LEU A 73 -4.28 -2.89 17.50
C LEU A 73 -5.28 -3.78 18.25
N TYR A 74 -5.28 -5.08 17.93
CA TYR A 74 -6.04 -6.08 18.67
C TYR A 74 -5.11 -6.97 19.48
N ARG A 75 -5.60 -7.35 20.65
CA ARG A 75 -5.06 -8.47 21.42
C ARG A 75 -6.16 -9.51 21.52
N GLU A 76 -5.96 -10.61 20.79
CA GLU A 76 -7.04 -11.56 20.54
C GLU A 76 -8.21 -10.82 19.86
N ASP A 77 -9.35 -10.68 20.53
CA ASP A 77 -10.54 -9.99 20.01
C ASP A 77 -10.78 -8.62 20.71
N GLU A 78 -9.86 -8.17 21.56
CA GLU A 78 -10.01 -6.91 22.31
C GLU A 78 -9.19 -5.78 21.67
N GLU A 79 -9.84 -4.63 21.45
CA GLU A 79 -9.16 -3.40 21.05
C GLU A 79 -8.25 -2.90 22.17
N ILE A 80 -6.98 -2.66 21.85
CA ILE A 80 -5.98 -2.23 22.85
C ILE A 80 -5.86 -0.71 22.95
N LEU A 81 -6.47 0.01 22.01
CA LEU A 81 -6.34 1.46 21.88
C LEU A 81 -7.66 2.06 21.40
N GLU A 82 -8.28 2.88 22.24
CA GLU A 82 -9.47 3.64 21.85
C GLU A 82 -9.06 4.81 20.93
N LEU A 83 -9.62 4.80 19.72
CA LEU A 83 -9.35 5.81 18.70
C LEU A 83 -10.52 6.81 18.60
N PRO A 84 -10.23 8.10 18.31
CA PRO A 84 -11.28 9.07 18.08
C PRO A 84 -12.10 8.68 16.84
N LYS A 85 -13.34 9.18 16.75
CA LYS A 85 -14.30 8.79 15.71
C LYS A 85 -13.73 8.88 14.28
N GLU A 86 -12.96 9.93 13.99
CA GLU A 86 -12.36 10.13 12.67
C GLU A 86 -11.21 9.16 12.32
N LEU A 87 -10.71 8.39 13.30
CA LEU A 87 -9.63 7.43 13.16
C LEU A 87 -10.03 6.00 13.58
N VAL A 88 -11.32 5.76 13.90
CA VAL A 88 -11.78 4.51 14.52
C VAL A 88 -11.49 3.27 13.66
N GLU A 89 -11.45 3.44 12.35
CA GLU A 89 -11.17 2.38 11.38
C GLU A 89 -9.67 2.02 11.26
N ILE A 90 -8.79 2.74 11.96
CA ILE A 90 -7.33 2.58 11.87
C ILE A 90 -6.85 1.54 12.88
N PHE A 91 -7.37 0.32 12.74
CA PHE A 91 -7.06 -0.79 13.63
C PHE A 91 -5.94 -1.70 13.13
N SER A 92 -5.45 -1.52 11.90
CA SER A 92 -4.35 -2.31 11.35
C SER A 92 -3.52 -1.55 10.31
N GLY A 93 -2.34 -2.08 10.01
CA GLY A 93 -1.53 -1.64 8.89
C GLY A 93 -0.89 -2.79 8.13
N ASN A 94 -0.74 -2.62 6.82
CA ASN A 94 -0.20 -3.61 5.91
C ASN A 94 0.58 -2.92 4.79
N LEU A 95 1.79 -3.39 4.52
CA LEU A 95 2.52 -3.06 3.31
C LEU A 95 3.13 -4.33 2.75
N TYR A 96 2.87 -4.59 1.47
CA TYR A 96 3.31 -5.80 0.80
C TYR A 96 3.58 -5.53 -0.68
N PHE A 97 4.81 -5.80 -1.12
CA PHE A 97 5.13 -5.90 -2.54
C PHE A 97 6.34 -6.81 -2.72
N GLY A 98 6.45 -7.48 -3.86
CA GLY A 98 7.63 -8.27 -4.15
C GLY A 98 7.72 -8.72 -5.60
N ILE A 99 8.95 -8.85 -6.10
CA ILE A 99 9.24 -9.35 -7.44
C ILE A 99 8.65 -10.76 -7.66
N ASP A 100 8.60 -11.55 -6.58
CA ASP A 100 8.06 -12.91 -6.51
C ASP A 100 6.53 -12.96 -6.28
N THR A 101 5.87 -11.81 -6.13
CA THR A 101 4.44 -11.74 -5.77
C THR A 101 3.60 -11.03 -6.82
N ILE A 102 4.22 -10.20 -7.66
CA ILE A 102 3.56 -9.42 -8.73
C ILE A 102 2.72 -10.30 -9.65
N LEU A 103 3.26 -11.43 -10.14
CA LEU A 103 2.52 -12.30 -11.04
C LEU A 103 1.25 -12.86 -10.39
N SER A 104 1.33 -13.23 -9.10
CA SER A 104 0.15 -13.67 -8.37
C SER A 104 -0.88 -12.56 -8.18
N CYS A 105 -0.43 -11.32 -8.00
CA CYS A 105 -1.31 -10.15 -7.92
C CYS A 105 -2.00 -9.89 -9.27
N GLU A 106 -1.26 -10.00 -10.36
CA GLU A 106 -1.80 -9.89 -11.72
C GLU A 106 -2.81 -10.98 -12.06
N GLU A 107 -2.54 -12.24 -11.69
CA GLU A 107 -3.52 -13.32 -11.82
C GLU A 107 -4.83 -12.99 -11.09
N SER A 108 -4.74 -12.40 -9.89
CA SER A 108 -5.93 -11.97 -9.13
C SER A 108 -6.69 -10.86 -9.84
N ARG A 109 -5.98 -9.85 -10.37
CA ARG A 109 -6.58 -8.75 -11.12
C ARG A 109 -7.26 -9.24 -12.40
N MET A 110 -6.59 -10.12 -13.15
CA MET A 110 -7.13 -10.71 -14.37
C MET A 110 -8.35 -11.58 -14.08
N SER A 111 -8.34 -12.34 -12.98
CA SER A 111 -9.52 -13.10 -12.54
C SER A 111 -10.73 -12.21 -12.24
N TRP A 112 -10.53 -11.02 -11.67
CA TRP A 112 -11.61 -10.04 -11.46
C TRP A 112 -12.18 -9.54 -12.78
N ILE A 113 -11.33 -9.26 -13.78
CA ILE A 113 -11.76 -8.88 -15.12
C ILE A 113 -12.58 -10.00 -15.77
N ASP A 114 -12.07 -11.23 -15.77
CA ASP A 114 -12.69 -12.34 -16.48
C ASP A 114 -14.07 -12.73 -15.92
N ILE A 115 -14.23 -12.65 -14.59
CA ILE A 115 -15.43 -13.14 -13.89
C ILE A 115 -16.44 -12.03 -13.64
N CYS A 116 -15.97 -10.84 -13.22
CA CYS A 116 -16.83 -9.79 -12.69
C CYS A 116 -16.85 -8.53 -13.58
N TYR A 117 -15.72 -8.16 -14.17
CA TYR A 117 -15.54 -6.87 -14.86
C TYR A 117 -15.06 -6.98 -16.32
N PRO A 118 -15.72 -7.80 -17.17
CA PRO A 118 -15.23 -8.06 -18.52
C PRO A 118 -15.53 -6.92 -19.51
N ASP A 119 -16.45 -6.00 -19.20
CA ASP A 119 -16.95 -5.03 -20.18
C ASP A 119 -16.21 -3.70 -20.11
N HIS A 120 -15.20 -3.55 -20.96
CA HIS A 120 -14.39 -2.33 -21.05
C HIS A 120 -15.19 -1.04 -21.37
N ASN A 121 -16.45 -1.13 -21.81
CA ASN A 121 -17.31 0.03 -22.03
C ASN A 121 -17.98 0.53 -20.74
N LYS A 122 -17.98 -0.27 -19.68
CA LYS A 122 -18.48 0.16 -18.37
C LYS A 122 -17.40 0.94 -17.63
N PRO A 123 -17.71 2.16 -17.13
CA PRO A 123 -16.72 2.98 -16.42
C PRO A 123 -16.07 2.26 -15.24
N TYR A 124 -16.83 1.48 -14.47
CA TYR A 124 -16.32 0.73 -13.34
C TYR A 124 -15.33 -0.35 -13.80
N ASP A 125 -15.78 -1.25 -14.68
CA ASP A 125 -14.95 -2.34 -15.20
C ASP A 125 -13.64 -1.83 -15.79
N LYS A 126 -13.70 -0.75 -16.59
CA LYS A 126 -12.54 -0.15 -17.26
C LYS A 126 -11.39 0.17 -16.30
N ILE A 127 -11.66 0.53 -15.05
CA ILE A 127 -10.62 0.90 -14.08
C ILE A 127 -9.70 -0.29 -13.74
N PHE A 128 -10.18 -1.53 -13.81
CA PHE A 128 -9.33 -2.73 -13.63
C PHE A 128 -8.36 -2.98 -14.80
N HIS A 129 -8.62 -2.39 -15.97
CA HIS A 129 -7.82 -2.57 -17.19
C HIS A 129 -6.61 -1.63 -17.20
N ASN A 130 -5.55 -2.05 -17.88
CA ASN A 130 -4.28 -1.31 -17.98
C ASN A 130 -3.73 -0.91 -16.59
N LYS A 131 -3.66 -1.88 -15.69
CA LYS A 131 -3.09 -1.76 -14.35
C LYS A 131 -2.08 -2.87 -14.11
N LEU A 132 -1.17 -2.64 -13.18
CA LEU A 132 -0.27 -3.65 -12.62
C LEU A 132 -0.51 -3.77 -11.12
N ALA A 133 -1.24 -4.79 -10.69
CA ALA A 133 -1.47 -5.09 -9.28
C ALA A 133 -0.17 -5.54 -8.61
N PHE A 134 0.10 -5.01 -7.41
CA PHE A 134 1.30 -5.36 -6.64
C PHE A 134 1.01 -5.79 -5.20
N GLN A 135 -0.20 -5.49 -4.68
CA GLN A 135 -0.63 -5.86 -3.33
C GLN A 135 -2.06 -6.37 -3.36
N LYS A 136 -2.30 -7.53 -2.74
CA LYS A 136 -3.63 -8.05 -2.45
C LYS A 136 -4.08 -7.59 -1.06
N VAL A 137 -5.33 -7.15 -0.97
CA VAL A 137 -6.00 -6.85 0.29
C VAL A 137 -6.87 -8.05 0.66
N SER A 138 -6.95 -8.36 1.96
CA SER A 138 -7.62 -9.57 2.46
C SER A 138 -9.09 -9.70 2.04
N ASN A 139 -9.78 -8.56 1.84
CA ASN A 139 -11.17 -8.53 1.42
C ASN A 139 -11.37 -8.79 -0.09
N GLY A 140 -10.29 -8.82 -0.90
CA GLY A 140 -10.34 -9.00 -2.35
C GLY A 140 -9.94 -7.77 -3.15
N ASP A 141 -9.79 -6.61 -2.50
CA ASP A 141 -9.28 -5.38 -3.11
C ASP A 141 -7.80 -5.50 -3.49
N LEU A 142 -7.33 -4.59 -4.34
CA LEU A 142 -5.94 -4.56 -4.80
C LEU A 142 -5.38 -3.15 -4.76
N PHE A 143 -4.08 -3.03 -4.48
CA PHE A 143 -3.32 -1.84 -4.89
C PHE A 143 -2.64 -2.13 -6.22
N ALA A 144 -2.69 -1.16 -7.12
CA ALA A 144 -2.13 -1.30 -8.45
C ALA A 144 -1.41 -0.04 -8.92
N ILE A 145 -0.53 -0.21 -9.90
CA ILE A 145 0.10 0.88 -10.63
C ILE A 145 -0.69 1.11 -11.91
N ASP A 146 -1.03 2.35 -12.20
CA ASP A 146 -1.72 2.71 -13.43
C ASP A 146 -0.76 2.69 -14.63
N LEU A 147 -1.19 2.04 -15.71
CA LEU A 147 -0.42 1.92 -16.96
C LEU A 147 -1.04 2.73 -18.11
N GLU A 148 -2.13 3.46 -17.86
CA GLU A 148 -2.69 4.42 -18.81
C GLU A 148 -1.73 5.59 -19.07
N GLU A 149 -1.68 6.13 -20.29
CA GLU A 149 -0.70 7.15 -20.69
C GLU A 149 -0.74 8.41 -19.81
N GLU A 150 -1.94 8.88 -19.45
CA GLU A 150 -2.14 10.13 -18.69
C GLU A 150 -1.81 10.01 -17.20
N SER A 151 -1.82 8.78 -16.66
CA SER A 151 -1.65 8.47 -15.23
C SER A 151 -0.55 7.45 -14.98
N TYR A 152 0.30 7.19 -15.97
CA TYR A 152 1.32 6.16 -15.93
C TYR A 152 2.20 6.26 -14.67
N GLY A 153 2.29 5.16 -13.92
CA GLY A 153 3.11 5.07 -12.72
C GLY A 153 2.43 5.53 -11.42
N LYS A 154 1.22 6.10 -11.48
CA LYS A 154 0.44 6.45 -10.28
C LYS A 154 -0.04 5.19 -9.56
N ILE A 155 -0.16 5.27 -8.24
CA ILE A 155 -0.70 4.18 -7.41
C ILE A 155 -2.20 4.38 -7.24
N VAL A 156 -2.98 3.36 -7.56
CA VAL A 156 -4.44 3.38 -7.52
C VAL A 156 -5.01 2.22 -6.70
N TYR A 157 -6.16 2.48 -6.09
CA TYR A 157 -6.95 1.46 -5.39
C TYR A 157 -7.92 0.77 -6.34
N LEU A 158 -8.02 -0.55 -6.29
CA LEU A 158 -9.00 -1.34 -7.04
C LEU A 158 -9.92 -2.06 -6.06
N SER A 159 -11.08 -1.46 -5.81
CA SER A 159 -12.16 -2.11 -5.07
C SER A 159 -12.80 -3.28 -5.84
N HIS A 160 -13.11 -4.37 -5.15
CA HIS A 160 -13.83 -5.54 -5.61
C HIS A 160 -15.35 -5.48 -5.37
N ASP A 161 -15.84 -4.50 -4.60
CA ASP A 161 -17.27 -4.41 -4.22
C ASP A 161 -17.82 -2.99 -4.29
N GLY A 162 -17.53 -2.29 -5.39
CA GLY A 162 -18.27 -1.08 -5.73
C GLY A 162 -17.95 0.18 -4.92
N SER A 163 -16.82 0.22 -4.19
CA SER A 163 -16.44 1.43 -3.45
C SER A 163 -16.30 2.65 -4.36
N GLU A 164 -16.69 3.82 -3.85
CA GLU A 164 -16.46 5.13 -4.48
C GLU A 164 -14.96 5.44 -4.66
N LEU A 165 -14.09 4.75 -3.91
CA LEU A 165 -12.63 4.85 -4.03
C LEU A 165 -12.04 3.89 -5.07
N HIS A 166 -12.88 3.19 -5.83
CA HIS A 166 -12.42 2.41 -6.98
C HIS A 166 -11.76 3.32 -8.03
N GLY A 167 -10.48 3.08 -8.31
CA GLY A 167 -9.64 3.91 -9.19
C GLY A 167 -9.04 5.15 -8.52
N TYR A 168 -9.23 5.31 -7.21
CA TYR A 168 -8.69 6.46 -6.47
C TYR A 168 -7.15 6.46 -6.49
N VAL A 169 -6.57 7.62 -6.78
CA VAL A 169 -5.10 7.81 -6.80
C VAL A 169 -4.59 7.96 -5.37
N MET A 170 -3.95 6.92 -4.87
CA MET A 170 -3.35 6.87 -3.53
C MET A 170 -2.01 7.61 -3.45
N ALA A 171 -1.26 7.66 -4.55
CA ALA A 171 0.00 8.40 -4.70
C ALA A 171 0.34 8.63 -6.18
N ASN A 172 1.15 9.64 -6.51
CA ASN A 172 1.53 9.92 -7.89
C ASN A 172 2.74 9.11 -8.40
N SER A 173 3.40 8.36 -7.52
CA SER A 173 4.50 7.45 -7.84
C SER A 173 4.63 6.39 -6.75
N PHE A 174 5.39 5.32 -7.01
CA PHE A 174 5.64 4.26 -6.02
C PHE A 174 6.53 4.77 -4.88
N GLN A 175 7.52 5.62 -5.17
CA GLN A 175 8.35 6.28 -4.16
C GLN A 175 7.52 7.22 -3.27
N GLU A 176 6.60 8.00 -3.83
CA GLU A 176 5.68 8.83 -3.04
C GLU A 176 4.75 7.96 -2.18
N PHE A 177 4.24 6.84 -2.72
CA PHE A 177 3.46 5.88 -1.95
C PHE A 177 4.25 5.37 -0.75
N LEU A 178 5.47 4.85 -0.95
CA LEU A 178 6.31 4.43 0.16
C LEU A 178 6.62 5.59 1.12
N GLU A 179 6.84 6.79 0.63
CA GLU A 179 7.14 7.95 1.46
C GLU A 179 5.97 8.34 2.37
N GLU A 180 4.78 8.53 1.82
CA GLU A 180 3.60 9.00 2.57
C GLU A 180 2.97 7.88 3.39
N TYR A 181 2.85 6.68 2.82
CA TYR A 181 2.19 5.56 3.46
C TYR A 181 3.00 5.03 4.65
N THR A 182 4.34 4.94 4.56
CA THR A 182 5.17 4.48 5.69
C THR A 182 5.23 5.49 6.83
N LYS A 183 5.09 6.80 6.56
CA LYS A 183 5.05 7.83 7.63
C LYS A 183 3.86 7.68 8.55
N ILE A 184 2.72 7.25 8.01
CA ILE A 184 1.52 6.96 8.79
C ILE A 184 1.48 5.51 9.31
N GLY A 185 2.50 4.69 9.01
CA GLY A 185 2.58 3.31 9.50
C GLY A 185 1.91 2.29 8.60
N CYS A 186 1.72 2.61 7.31
CA CYS A 186 1.08 1.73 6.33
C CYS A 186 -0.35 1.38 6.74
N VAL A 187 -1.13 2.37 7.17
CA VAL A 187 -2.48 2.16 7.73
C VAL A 187 -3.37 1.47 6.70
N GLY A 188 -3.85 0.29 7.06
CA GLY A 188 -4.89 -0.50 6.42
C GLY A 188 -4.70 -0.88 4.96
N GLY A 189 -5.07 -2.11 4.60
CA GLY A 189 -5.21 -2.47 3.19
C GLY A 189 -6.51 -1.95 2.57
N GLU A 190 -7.52 -1.74 3.41
CA GLU A 190 -8.88 -1.39 3.00
C GLU A 190 -9.06 0.13 2.98
N ASP A 191 -9.90 0.61 2.06
CA ASP A 191 -10.05 2.04 1.77
C ASP A 191 -10.57 2.88 2.93
N TRP A 192 -11.55 2.39 3.69
CA TRP A 192 -12.05 3.06 4.90
C TRP A 192 -10.97 3.29 5.97
N GLN A 193 -9.84 2.58 5.91
CA GLN A 193 -8.74 2.76 6.86
C GLN A 193 -7.80 3.89 6.43
N TRP A 194 -7.39 3.90 5.16
CA TRP A 194 -6.42 4.90 4.66
C TRP A 194 -7.08 6.18 4.14
N GLU A 195 -8.37 6.18 3.80
CA GLU A 195 -9.05 7.36 3.24
C GLU A 195 -9.06 8.55 4.21
N ALA A 196 -8.99 8.28 5.51
CA ALA A 196 -8.89 9.29 6.56
C ALA A 196 -7.68 10.23 6.37
N PHE A 197 -6.69 9.83 5.57
CA PHE A 197 -5.46 10.58 5.29
C PHE A 197 -5.46 11.29 3.94
N THR A 198 -6.62 11.51 3.30
CA THR A 198 -6.72 12.06 1.92
C THR A 198 -7.29 13.49 1.84
N ASN A 199 -7.40 14.19 2.98
CA ASN A 199 -8.00 15.52 3.08
C ASN A 199 -9.41 15.62 2.44
N ASP A 200 -10.29 14.66 2.75
CA ASP A 200 -11.61 14.50 2.10
C ASP A 200 -11.48 14.26 0.58
N HIS A 201 -10.63 13.31 0.20
CA HIS A 201 -10.36 12.93 -1.20
C HIS A 201 -9.80 14.07 -2.09
N LYS A 202 -9.31 15.17 -1.49
CA LYS A 202 -8.71 16.31 -2.22
C LYS A 202 -7.25 16.07 -2.59
N THR A 203 -6.60 15.13 -1.91
CA THR A 203 -5.21 14.77 -2.14
C THR A 203 -5.06 13.26 -2.13
N PRO A 204 -4.01 12.71 -2.78
CA PRO A 204 -3.50 11.39 -2.42
C PRO A 204 -3.22 11.28 -0.90
N ILE A 205 -2.80 10.11 -0.43
CA ILE A 205 -2.44 9.92 0.98
C ILE A 205 -1.44 11.02 1.40
N ASP A 206 -1.81 11.78 2.43
CA ASP A 206 -1.05 12.93 2.93
C ASP A 206 -0.73 12.72 4.40
N SER A 207 0.53 12.38 4.67
CA SER A 207 1.06 12.20 6.02
C SER A 207 1.16 13.49 6.84
N ASN A 208 0.86 14.66 6.25
CA ASN A 208 0.83 15.96 6.90
C ASN A 208 -0.59 16.49 7.14
N CYS A 209 -1.63 15.76 6.75
CA CYS A 209 -3.01 16.15 7.03
C CYS A 209 -3.29 16.18 8.54
N GLU A 210 -4.39 16.82 8.93
CA GLU A 210 -4.76 16.92 10.36
C GLU A 210 -5.00 15.56 11.00
N ASN A 211 -5.56 14.59 10.25
CA ASN A 211 -5.76 13.23 10.74
C ASN A 211 -4.44 12.48 10.92
N ALA A 212 -3.46 12.68 10.03
CA ALA A 212 -2.11 12.12 10.20
C ALA A 212 -1.45 12.66 11.46
N LYS A 213 -1.50 13.98 11.71
CA LYS A 213 -0.94 14.58 12.93
C LYS A 213 -1.58 14.02 14.20
N LYS A 214 -2.91 13.85 14.21
CA LYS A 214 -3.65 13.25 15.33
C LYS A 214 -3.25 11.79 15.54
N TRP A 215 -3.25 10.99 14.48
CA TRP A 215 -2.87 9.58 14.50
C TRP A 215 -1.46 9.39 15.06
N LEU A 216 -0.48 10.11 14.51
CA LEU A 216 0.91 10.05 14.98
C LEU A 216 1.01 10.56 16.42
N GLY A 217 0.26 11.62 16.77
CA GLY A 217 0.18 12.11 18.15
C GLY A 217 -0.33 11.06 19.12
N ILE A 218 -1.29 10.21 18.73
CA ILE A 218 -1.79 9.11 19.56
C ILE A 218 -0.74 8.01 19.66
N MET A 219 -0.24 7.51 18.52
CA MET A 219 0.72 6.39 18.49
C MET A 219 2.00 6.70 19.25
N PHE A 220 2.54 7.92 19.09
CA PHE A 220 3.82 8.31 19.68
C PHE A 220 3.71 8.96 21.07
N LYS A 221 2.50 9.22 21.57
CA LYS A 221 2.32 9.68 22.96
C LYS A 221 2.66 8.59 23.99
N TYR A 222 2.52 7.32 23.60
CA TYR A 222 2.78 6.18 24.47
C TYR A 222 4.23 5.66 24.41
N SER A 223 5.06 6.12 23.46
CA SER A 223 6.47 5.73 23.45
C SER A 223 7.18 6.37 24.64
N LYS A 224 7.64 5.56 25.59
CA LYS A 224 8.59 6.04 26.60
C LYS A 224 9.91 6.29 25.89
N VAL A 225 10.28 7.56 25.76
CA VAL A 225 11.61 8.01 25.30
C VAL A 225 12.70 7.29 26.07
#